data_AF-A0A8S2UB39-F1
#
_entry.id   AF-A0A8S2UB39-F1
#
_cell.length_a   1.000
_cell.length_b   1.000
_cell.length_c   1.000
_cell.angle_alpha   90.00
_cell.angle_beta   90.00
_cell.angle_gamma   90.00
#
_symmetry.space_group_name_H-M   'P 1'
#
loop_
_entity.id
_entity.type
_entity.pdbx_description
1 polymer ?
#
loop_
_entity_poly.entity_id
_entity_poly.type
_entity_poly.pdbx_seq_one_letter_code
_entity_poly.pdbx_strand_id
1 'polypeptide(L)'
;FYTVTTTEKLPVSSTVAKLRDIFHDESMTQNNNIDFSMAKRDEYPYMYFIINHSGRGILTIQKPIDRDELCRTRKCRCDQCDLQLEIILNPHFNIELLTIRVLDINDHIPQFSYENFNLSIVENAKIGSVLKLEPAVDRDYGQNSIIG
;
A
#
# COMPACT_ATOMS: atom_id res chain seq x y z
N PHE A 1 -13.68 -11.85 7.75
CA PHE A 1 -12.37 -11.43 7.21
C PHE A 1 -12.40 -9.93 7.02
N TYR A 2 -11.51 -9.21 7.70
CA TYR A 2 -11.50 -7.75 7.71
C TYR A 2 -10.39 -7.23 6.80
N THR A 3 -10.73 -6.29 5.92
CA THR A 3 -9.77 -5.66 5.01
C THR A 3 -9.89 -4.16 5.08
N VAL A 4 -8.76 -3.48 5.23
CA VAL A 4 -8.63 -2.03 5.15
C VAL A 4 -7.62 -1.66 4.07
N THR A 5 -7.77 -0.48 3.49
CA THR A 5 -6.86 0.03 2.48
C THR A 5 -6.05 1.20 3.03
N THR A 6 -4.76 1.22 2.74
CA THR A 6 -3.86 2.36 3.02
C THR A 6 -3.05 2.65 1.78
N THR A 7 -2.51 3.86 1.63
CA THR A 7 -1.50 4.14 0.62
C THR A 7 -0.11 3.92 1.19
N GLU A 8 0.87 3.68 0.33
CA GLU A 8 2.27 3.73 0.72
C GLU A 8 2.73 5.16 1.05
N LYS A 9 3.98 5.30 1.53
CA LYS A 9 4.66 6.58 1.80
C LYS A 9 3.93 7.52 2.75
N LEU A 10 2.92 7.02 3.47
CA LEU A 10 2.26 7.77 4.53
C LEU A 10 3.26 8.13 5.64
N PRO A 11 3.18 9.37 6.17
CA PRO A 11 4.05 9.79 7.25
C PRO A 11 3.77 8.98 8.53
N VAL A 12 4.78 8.85 9.37
CA VAL A 12 4.66 8.21 10.68
C VAL A 12 3.53 8.88 11.48
N SER A 13 2.78 8.07 12.22
CA SER A 13 1.56 8.43 12.95
C SER A 13 0.30 8.65 12.10
N SER A 14 0.37 8.50 10.78
CA SER A 14 -0.83 8.50 9.93
C SER A 14 -1.79 7.41 10.38
N THR A 15 -3.09 7.74 10.45
CA THR A 15 -4.13 6.79 10.82
C THR A 15 -4.47 5.90 9.64
N VAL A 16 -4.36 4.59 9.83
CA VAL A 16 -4.76 3.57 8.85
C VAL A 16 -6.20 3.15 9.10
N ALA A 17 -6.54 2.88 10.35
CA ALA A 17 -7.83 2.29 10.70
C ALA A 17 -8.20 2.54 12.18
N LYS A 18 -9.50 2.54 12.44
CA LYS A 18 -10.06 2.45 13.80
C LYS A 18 -10.57 1.02 14.00
N LEU A 19 -9.86 0.25 14.81
CA LEU A 19 -10.14 -1.17 15.03
C LEU A 19 -11.52 -1.42 15.64
N ARG A 20 -12.03 -0.47 16.44
CA ARG A 20 -13.39 -0.51 17.00
C ARG A 20 -14.48 -0.47 15.94
N ASP A 21 -14.26 0.24 14.84
CA ASP A 21 -15.23 0.34 13.74
C ASP A 21 -15.22 -0.93 12.88
N ILE A 22 -14.13 -1.71 12.96
CA ILE A 22 -13.89 -2.90 12.14
C ILE A 22 -14.39 -4.15 12.85
N PHE A 23 -13.98 -4.36 14.10
CA PHE A 23 -14.32 -5.55 14.89
C PHE A 23 -15.66 -5.40 15.64
N HIS A 24 -16.61 -4.70 15.02
CA HIS A 24 -17.92 -4.40 15.59
C HIS A 24 -18.83 -5.64 15.54
N ASP A 25 -18.48 -6.69 16.27
CA ASP A 25 -19.41 -7.77 16.56
C ASP A 25 -20.49 -7.23 17.53
N GLU A 26 -21.75 -7.63 17.35
CA GLU A 26 -22.85 -7.22 18.24
C GLU A 26 -22.53 -7.53 19.72
N SER A 27 -21.68 -8.52 20.00
CA SER A 27 -21.19 -8.88 21.35
C SER A 27 -20.16 -7.89 21.94
N MET A 28 -19.51 -7.06 21.10
CA MET A 28 -18.46 -6.10 21.47
C MET A 28 -19.02 -4.69 21.74
N THR A 29 -20.25 -4.41 21.29
CA THR A 29 -20.90 -3.09 21.40
C THR A 29 -21.22 -2.65 22.83
N GLN A 30 -21.18 -3.57 23.79
CA GLN A 30 -21.45 -3.29 25.20
C GLN A 30 -20.21 -3.17 26.09
N ASN A 31 -19.00 -3.44 25.57
CA ASN A 31 -17.80 -3.45 26.39
C ASN A 31 -16.77 -2.39 25.99
N ASN A 32 -16.86 -1.21 26.62
CA ASN A 32 -15.85 -0.17 26.47
C ASN A 32 -14.45 -0.60 26.96
N ASN A 33 -14.32 -1.74 27.64
CA ASN A 33 -13.07 -2.26 28.20
C ASN A 33 -12.29 -3.19 27.24
N ILE A 34 -12.61 -3.22 25.95
CA ILE A 34 -11.82 -3.99 24.98
C ILE A 34 -10.54 -3.21 24.64
N ASP A 35 -9.40 -3.87 24.81
CA ASP A 35 -8.09 -3.36 24.42
C ASP A 35 -7.52 -4.19 23.27
N PHE A 36 -6.89 -3.51 22.31
CA PHE A 36 -6.38 -4.11 21.09
C PHE A 36 -4.86 -4.12 21.14
N SER A 37 -4.26 -5.28 20.87
CA SER A 37 -2.82 -5.42 20.71
C SER A 37 -2.49 -6.24 19.47
N MET A 38 -1.27 -6.10 18.95
CA MET A 38 -0.78 -6.94 17.85
C MET A 38 -0.07 -8.16 18.42
N ALA A 39 -0.19 -9.31 17.75
CA ALA A 39 0.47 -10.54 18.15
C ALA A 39 2.01 -10.45 18.16
N LYS A 40 2.57 -9.59 17.30
CA LYS A 40 4.01 -9.32 17.20
C LYS A 40 4.25 -7.81 17.00
N ARG A 41 5.50 -7.34 17.18
CA ARG A 41 5.89 -5.93 16.99
C ARG A 41 7.00 -5.76 15.97
N ASP A 42 8.14 -6.42 16.16
CA ASP A 42 9.36 -6.19 15.35
C ASP A 42 9.50 -7.14 14.14
N GLU A 43 8.46 -7.89 13.81
CA GLU A 43 8.45 -8.81 12.67
C GLU A 43 7.71 -8.17 11.48
N TYR A 44 8.05 -8.59 10.27
CA TYR A 44 7.21 -8.28 9.11
C TYR A 44 5.83 -8.96 9.26
N PRO A 45 4.71 -8.29 8.93
CA PRO A 45 4.56 -6.87 8.57
C PRO A 45 4.29 -5.93 9.76
N TYR A 46 4.25 -6.45 10.99
CA TYR A 46 3.96 -5.72 12.23
C TYR A 46 4.81 -4.47 12.46
N MET A 47 6.09 -4.48 12.05
CA MET A 47 7.03 -3.36 12.26
C MET A 47 6.62 -2.05 11.57
N TYR A 48 5.66 -2.10 10.64
CA TYR A 48 5.16 -0.92 9.94
C TYR A 48 4.04 -0.22 10.71
N PHE A 49 3.48 -0.84 11.74
CA PHE A 49 2.28 -0.37 12.40
C PHE A 49 2.46 -0.25 13.91
N ILE A 50 1.65 0.60 14.53
CA ILE A 50 1.49 0.66 15.97
C ILE A 50 0.03 0.93 16.31
N ILE A 51 -0.46 0.24 17.34
CA ILE A 51 -1.78 0.51 17.92
C ILE A 51 -1.57 1.48 19.08
N ASN A 52 -2.16 2.67 18.97
CA ASN A 52 -2.06 3.68 20.02
C ASN A 52 -3.04 3.36 21.17
N HIS A 53 -2.47 3.04 22.35
CA HIS A 53 -3.20 2.65 23.55
C HIS A 53 -3.76 3.86 24.32
N SER A 54 -5.08 3.94 24.37
CA SER A 54 -5.90 4.49 25.47
C SER A 54 -7.36 4.11 25.20
N GLY A 55 -7.61 2.82 24.92
CA GLY A 55 -8.94 2.31 24.61
C GLY A 55 -9.50 2.66 23.22
N ARG A 56 -8.90 3.55 22.42
CA ARG A 56 -9.47 3.96 21.12
C ARG A 56 -9.23 2.97 19.98
N GLY A 57 -8.25 2.07 20.09
CA GLY A 57 -7.93 1.08 19.06
C GLY A 57 -7.56 1.70 17.71
N ILE A 58 -6.71 2.73 17.70
CA ILE A 58 -6.30 3.41 16.47
C ILE A 58 -5.01 2.78 15.96
N LEU A 59 -5.09 2.20 14.76
CA LEU A 59 -3.94 1.66 14.03
C LEU A 59 -3.28 2.79 13.24
N THR A 60 -1.98 2.98 13.45
CA THR A 60 -1.20 4.04 12.81
C THR A 60 0.09 3.52 12.20
N ILE A 61 0.64 4.29 11.25
CA ILE A 61 1.94 4.01 10.63
C ILE A 61 3.07 4.25 11.64
N GLN A 62 3.89 3.24 11.91
CA GLN A 62 5.11 3.35 12.70
C GLN A 62 6.34 3.58 11.83
N LYS A 63 6.41 2.87 10.69
CA LYS A 63 7.48 2.99 9.71
C LYS A 63 6.86 3.22 8.33
N PRO A 64 7.38 4.15 7.52
CA PRO A 64 6.90 4.33 6.16
C PRO A 64 6.93 3.01 5.39
N ILE A 65 5.84 2.73 4.69
CA ILE A 65 5.72 1.58 3.81
C ILE A 65 6.18 2.04 2.43
N ASP A 66 7.05 1.25 1.80
CA ASP A 66 7.47 1.41 0.43
C ASP A 66 7.04 0.15 -0.32
N ARG A 67 6.00 0.27 -1.14
CA ARG A 67 5.34 -0.88 -1.77
C ARG A 67 6.28 -1.53 -2.80
N ASP A 68 7.10 -0.74 -3.46
CA ASP A 68 8.06 -1.20 -4.47
C ASP A 68 9.18 -2.03 -3.84
N GLU A 69 9.69 -1.60 -2.68
CA GLU A 69 10.64 -2.39 -1.89
C GLU A 69 10.00 -3.71 -1.43
N LEU A 70 8.76 -3.67 -0.94
CA LEU A 70 8.04 -4.87 -0.51
C LEU A 70 7.82 -5.84 -1.67
N CYS A 71 7.49 -5.35 -2.86
CA CYS A 71 7.37 -6.21 -4.03
C CYS A 71 8.73 -6.77 -4.49
N ARG A 72 9.76 -5.92 -4.60
CA ARG A 72 11.12 -6.32 -5.02
C ARG A 72 11.71 -7.39 -4.11
N THR A 73 11.44 -7.28 -2.81
CA THR A 73 11.88 -8.24 -1.78
C THR A 73 10.91 -9.42 -1.59
N ARG A 74 9.86 -9.53 -2.44
CA ARG A 74 8.84 -10.59 -2.43
C ARG A 74 8.11 -10.74 -1.10
N LYS A 75 7.93 -9.64 -0.38
CA LYS A 75 7.17 -9.57 0.87
C LYS A 75 5.66 -9.51 0.62
N CYS A 76 5.25 -8.88 -0.48
CA CYS A 76 3.89 -8.90 -1.01
C CYS A 76 3.93 -8.94 -2.55
N ARG A 77 2.76 -9.02 -3.21
CA ARG A 77 2.68 -8.97 -4.67
C ARG A 77 2.61 -7.52 -5.18
N CYS A 78 3.19 -7.25 -6.35
CA CYS A 78 3.17 -5.94 -7.00
C CYS A 78 1.75 -5.50 -7.43
N ASP A 79 0.95 -6.44 -7.95
CA ASP A 79 -0.42 -6.18 -8.43
C ASP A 79 -1.42 -6.00 -7.28
N GLN A 80 -1.16 -6.66 -6.15
CA GLN A 80 -2.00 -6.58 -4.96
C GLN A 80 -1.17 -6.85 -3.71
N CYS A 81 -0.72 -5.77 -3.05
CA CYS A 81 0.08 -5.84 -1.85
C CYS A 81 -0.81 -5.91 -0.60
N ASP A 82 -1.09 -7.11 -0.12
CA ASP A 82 -1.88 -7.35 1.10
C ASP A 82 -0.95 -7.78 2.25
N LEU A 83 -1.00 -7.04 3.37
CA LEU A 83 -0.26 -7.32 4.60
C LEU A 83 -1.23 -7.86 5.66
N GLN A 84 -0.93 -9.02 6.25
CA GLN A 84 -1.80 -9.63 7.26
C GLN A 84 -1.27 -9.39 8.67
N LEU A 85 -2.16 -8.93 9.56
CA LEU A 85 -1.90 -8.74 10.98
C LEU A 85 -2.86 -9.56 11.81
N GLU A 86 -2.33 -10.23 12.84
CA GLU A 86 -3.12 -10.83 13.92
C GLU A 86 -3.34 -9.80 15.04
N ILE A 87 -4.60 -9.44 15.26
CA ILE A 87 -5.02 -8.52 16.31
C ILE A 87 -5.61 -9.31 17.47
N ILE A 88 -5.09 -9.08 18.67
CA ILE A 88 -5.55 -9.68 19.91
C ILE A 88 -6.54 -8.72 20.56
N LEU A 89 -7.71 -9.25 20.91
CA LEU A 89 -8.78 -8.53 21.61
C LEU A 89 -8.82 -9.00 23.06
N ASN A 90 -8.42 -8.11 23.98
CA ASN A 90 -8.44 -8.36 25.42
C ASN A 90 -9.75 -7.84 26.05
N PRO A 91 -10.28 -8.49 27.11
CA PRO A 91 -9.71 -9.61 27.85
C PRO A 91 -10.08 -11.01 27.33
N HIS A 92 -10.87 -11.11 26.25
CA HIS A 92 -11.38 -12.40 25.77
C HIS A 92 -10.32 -13.25 25.04
N PHE A 93 -9.14 -12.70 24.76
CA PHE A 93 -8.05 -13.33 24.01
C PHE A 93 -8.49 -13.85 22.63
N ASN A 94 -9.45 -13.16 22.01
CA ASN A 94 -9.84 -13.45 20.63
C ASN A 94 -8.76 -12.93 19.69
N ILE A 95 -8.43 -13.72 18.66
CA ILE A 95 -7.47 -13.34 17.63
C ILE A 95 -8.25 -13.12 16.34
N GLU A 96 -8.13 -11.92 15.79
CA GLU A 96 -8.77 -11.53 14.54
C GLU A 96 -7.71 -11.23 13.47
N LEU A 97 -7.97 -11.68 12.24
CA LEU A 97 -7.10 -11.44 11.09
C LEU A 97 -7.53 -10.16 10.36
N LEU A 98 -6.65 -9.17 10.37
CA LEU A 98 -6.80 -7.91 9.65
C LEU A 98 -5.87 -7.90 8.43
N THR A 99 -6.44 -7.68 7.24
CA THR A 99 -5.68 -7.49 6.00
C THR A 99 -5.57 -6.01 5.70
N ILE A 100 -4.36 -5.52 5.48
CA ILE A 100 -4.07 -4.15 5.07
C ILE A 100 -3.60 -4.20 3.62
N ARG A 101 -4.45 -3.69 2.72
CA ARG A 101 -4.11 -3.53 1.32
C ARG A 101 -3.36 -2.22 1.12
N VAL A 102 -2.13 -2.30 0.67
CA VAL A 102 -1.28 -1.14 0.35
C VAL A 102 -1.51 -0.76 -1.12
N LEU A 103 -2.04 0.44 -1.32
CA LEU A 103 -2.23 1.05 -2.62
C LEU A 103 -0.96 1.76 -3.05
N ASP A 104 -0.70 1.66 -4.35
CA ASP A 104 0.31 2.43 -5.04
C ASP A 104 0.11 3.93 -4.84
N ILE A 105 1.20 4.67 -4.73
CA ILE A 105 1.19 6.06 -5.14
C ILE A 105 2.07 6.11 -6.39
N ASN A 106 1.51 6.58 -7.51
CA ASN A 106 2.31 6.84 -8.71
C ASN A 106 3.21 8.06 -8.46
N ASP A 107 4.32 7.82 -7.77
CA ASP A 107 5.42 8.75 -7.57
C ASP A 107 6.65 8.37 -8.40
N HIS A 108 6.49 7.40 -9.32
CA HIS A 108 7.47 7.13 -10.35
C HIS A 108 7.30 8.07 -11.53
N ILE A 109 8.38 8.76 -11.89
CA ILE A 109 8.43 9.54 -13.12
C ILE A 109 8.64 8.53 -14.25
N PRO A 110 7.77 8.50 -15.28
CA PRO A 110 7.98 7.60 -16.42
C PRO A 110 9.32 7.95 -17.09
N GLN A 111 10.21 6.96 -17.18
CA GLN A 111 11.53 7.14 -17.79
C GLN A 111 11.52 6.54 -19.19
N PHE A 112 12.00 7.30 -20.17
CA PHE A 112 12.33 6.71 -21.46
C PHE A 112 13.54 5.79 -21.32
N SER A 113 13.58 4.69 -22.07
CA SER A 113 14.68 3.73 -22.07
C SER A 113 16.04 4.34 -22.44
N TYR A 114 16.04 5.53 -23.06
CA TYR A 114 17.23 6.26 -23.50
C TYR A 114 17.17 7.73 -23.08
N GLU A 115 18.27 8.25 -22.55
CA GLU A 115 18.41 9.68 -22.19
C GLU A 115 18.44 10.60 -23.42
N ASN A 116 18.82 10.08 -24.58
CA ASN A 116 18.90 10.82 -25.85
C ASN A 116 18.34 9.98 -27.00
N PHE A 117 17.40 10.54 -27.77
CA PHE A 117 16.91 9.94 -29.02
C PHE A 117 17.37 10.77 -30.22
N ASN A 118 18.09 10.13 -31.15
CA ASN A 118 18.38 10.73 -32.45
C ASN A 118 17.29 10.35 -33.45
N LEU A 119 16.47 11.32 -33.83
CA LEU A 119 15.43 11.18 -34.85
C LEU A 119 15.90 11.81 -36.14
N SER A 120 15.93 11.04 -37.23
CA SER A 120 16.29 11.53 -38.57
C SER A 120 15.05 11.62 -39.45
N ILE A 121 14.78 12.80 -39.99
CA ILE A 121 13.65 13.07 -40.90
C ILE A 121 14.23 13.43 -42.27
N VAL A 122 13.71 12.81 -43.32
CA VAL A 122 14.07 13.16 -44.70
C VAL A 122 13.33 14.44 -45.10
N GLU A 123 14.00 15.41 -45.70
CA GLU A 123 13.41 16.71 -46.06
C GLU A 123 12.18 16.60 -47.00
N ASN A 124 12.09 15.51 -47.77
CA ASN A 124 10.96 15.21 -48.66
C ASN A 124 9.89 14.33 -48.00
N ALA A 125 9.83 14.31 -46.68
CA ALA A 125 8.79 13.58 -45.95
C ALA A 125 7.40 14.15 -46.29
N LYS A 126 6.45 13.24 -46.53
CA LYS A 126 5.09 13.61 -46.91
C LYS A 126 4.38 14.29 -45.73
N ILE A 127 3.57 15.30 -46.03
CA ILE A 127 2.70 15.93 -45.03
C ILE A 127 1.81 14.84 -44.39
N GLY A 128 1.91 14.68 -43.07
CA GLY A 128 1.25 13.61 -42.31
C GLY A 128 2.16 12.43 -41.92
N SER A 129 3.47 12.48 -42.19
CA SER A 129 4.42 11.50 -41.67
C SER A 129 4.45 11.50 -40.14
N VAL A 130 4.17 10.34 -39.52
CA VAL A 130 4.19 10.12 -38.07
C VAL A 130 5.49 9.43 -37.70
N LEU A 131 6.24 10.03 -36.77
CA LEU A 131 7.42 9.41 -36.15
C LEU A 131 6.97 8.74 -34.85
N LYS A 132 7.16 7.42 -34.77
CA LYS A 132 6.79 6.64 -33.60
C LYS A 132 7.95 6.70 -32.61
N LEU A 133 7.73 7.35 -31.47
CA LEU A 133 8.66 7.30 -30.35
C LEU A 133 8.52 5.97 -29.62
N GLU A 134 9.60 5.49 -29.01
CA GLU A 134 9.46 4.40 -28.06
C GLU A 134 8.68 4.90 -26.84
N PRO A 135 7.72 4.11 -26.32
CA PRO A 135 6.94 4.51 -25.16
C PRO A 135 7.85 4.68 -23.94
N ALA A 136 7.58 5.70 -23.13
CA ALA A 136 8.20 5.80 -21.82
C ALA A 136 7.75 4.61 -20.96
N VAL A 137 8.69 3.98 -20.26
CA VAL A 137 8.40 2.82 -19.40
C VAL A 137 8.25 3.35 -17.98
N ASP A 138 7.04 3.22 -17.46
CA ASP A 138 6.78 3.41 -16.04
C ASP A 138 7.23 2.14 -15.28
N ARG A 139 7.85 2.31 -14.11
CA ARG A 139 8.22 1.18 -13.25
C ARG A 139 7.03 0.68 -12.42
N ASP A 140 5.86 1.30 -12.55
CA ASP A 140 4.61 0.81 -11.95
C ASP A 140 4.08 -0.42 -12.70
N TYR A 141 4.11 -1.59 -12.05
CA TYR A 141 3.49 -2.81 -12.57
C TYR A 141 1.99 -2.84 -12.21
N GLY A 142 1.17 -2.36 -13.14
CA GLY A 142 -0.29 -2.33 -13.04
C GLY A 142 -0.89 -1.68 -14.29
N GLN A 143 -2.16 -1.92 -14.57
CA GLN A 143 -2.85 -1.60 -15.83
C GLN A 143 -3.08 -0.09 -16.08
N ASN A 144 -2.06 0.75 -15.91
CA ASN A 144 -2.07 2.18 -16.26
C ASN A 144 -0.88 2.60 -17.14
N SER A 145 -0.16 1.65 -17.74
CA SER A 145 0.85 1.96 -18.75
C SER A 145 0.27 1.79 -20.16
N ILE A 146 -0.66 2.67 -20.54
CA ILE A 146 -0.92 3.06 -21.93
C ILE A 146 -1.68 4.39 -21.96
N ILE A 147 -1.08 5.41 -22.56
CA ILE A 147 -1.83 6.49 -23.20
C ILE A 147 -1.14 6.80 -24.53
N GLY A 148 -1.95 6.86 -25.58
CA GLY A 148 -1.60 6.80 -27.02
C GLY A 148 -0.73 7.91 -27.56
#